data_AF-A0A506XAL0-F1
#
_entry.id   AF-A0A506XAL0-F1
#
_cell.length_a   1.000
_cell.length_b   1.000
_cell.length_c   1.000
_cell.angle_alpha   90.00
_cell.angle_beta   90.00
_cell.angle_gamma   90.00
#
_symmetry.space_group_name_H-M   'P 1'
#
loop_
_entity.id
_entity.type
_entity.pdbx_description
1 polymer ?
#
loop_
_entity_poly.entity_id
_entity_poly.type
_entity_poly.pdbx_seq_one_letter_code
_entity_poly.pdbx_strand_id
1 'polypeptide(L)' 'ITGLVEKPPPGESPSNYAIIGRYVLRPEIFEVLERTPPGKGGEIQLTDALQELATGPNWAGGVYGVVFRGRRYD' A
#
# COMPACT_ATOMS: atom_id res chain seq x y z
N ILE A 1 0.24 -9.65 -3.14
CA ILE A 1 0.31 -9.10 -1.77
C ILE A 1 -1.03 -9.37 -1.11
N THR A 2 -1.04 -9.81 0.15
CA THR A 2 -2.27 -10.12 0.90
C THR A 2 -2.56 -9.11 2.01
N GLY A 3 -1.65 -8.17 2.26
CA GLY A 3 -1.77 -7.15 3.29
C GLY A 3 -0.66 -6.10 3.20
N LEU A 4 -0.98 -4.86 3.53
CA LEU A 4 -0.13 -3.69 3.65
C LEU A 4 -0.58 -2.94 4.91
N VAL A 5 0.37 -2.31 5.61
CA VAL A 5 0.07 -1.51 6.81
C VAL A 5 1.00 -0.29 6.85
N GLU A 6 0.43 0.89 7.04
CA GLU A 6 1.20 2.14 7.09
C GLU A 6 1.92 2.27 8.44
N LYS A 7 3.26 2.16 8.41
CA LYS A 7 4.15 2.40 9.57
C LYS A 7 3.66 1.67 10.83
N PRO A 8 3.68 0.32 10.85
CA PRO A 8 3.21 -0.46 11.98
C PRO A 8 4.05 -0.18 13.24
N PRO A 9 3.48 -0.35 14.45
CA PRO A 9 4.26 -0.35 15.68
C PRO A 9 5.38 -1.40 15.69
N PRO A 10 6.44 -1.19 16.48
CA PRO A 10 7.47 -2.21 16.67
C PRO A 10 6.88 -3.55 17.11
N GLY A 11 7.23 -4.63 16.41
CA GLY A 11 6.73 -5.99 16.70
C GLY A 11 5.43 -6.36 16.00
N GLU A 12 4.74 -5.42 15.36
CA GLU A 12 3.47 -5.67 14.65
C GLU A 12 3.64 -5.77 13.12
N SER A 13 4.88 -5.67 12.61
CA SER A 13 5.11 -5.77 11.18
C SER A 13 4.79 -7.18 10.65
N PRO A 14 3.92 -7.32 9.63
CA PRO A 14 3.56 -8.62 9.07
C PRO A 14 4.70 -9.27 8.28
N SER A 15 5.72 -8.50 7.89
CA SER A 15 6.92 -9.00 7.21
C SER A 15 8.11 -8.07 7.39
N ASN A 16 9.26 -8.41 6.79
CA ASN A 16 10.44 -7.55 6.70
C ASN A 16 10.52 -6.73 5.40
N TYR A 17 9.48 -6.73 4.57
CA TYR A 17 9.42 -5.92 3.35
C TYR A 17 8.83 -4.54 3.63
N ALA A 18 9.57 -3.49 3.31
CA ALA A 18 9.10 -2.11 3.37
C ALA A 18 8.71 -1.60 1.97
N ILE A 19 7.62 -0.84 1.90
CA ILE A 19 7.22 -0.13 0.67
C ILE A 19 8.17 1.04 0.48
N ILE A 20 8.68 1.18 -0.74
CA ILE A 20 9.48 2.34 -1.16
C ILE A 20 8.63 3.17 -2.12
N GLY A 21 8.83 4.49 -2.18
CA GLY A 21 8.00 5.43 -2.96
C GLY A 21 8.13 5.29 -4.49
N ARG A 22 7.79 4.12 -5.03
CA ARG A 22 7.81 3.77 -6.46
C ARG A 22 6.60 2.89 -6.74
N TYR A 23 5.68 3.42 -7.56
CA TYR A 23 4.41 2.78 -7.83
C TYR A 23 4.10 2.82 -9.32
N VAL A 24 3.48 1.75 -9.82
CA VAL A 24 2.80 1.73 -11.11
C VAL A 24 1.36 1.37 -10.78
N LEU A 25 0.47 2.34 -10.90
CA LEU A 25 -0.90 2.24 -10.41
C LEU A 25 -1.85 2.16 -11.59
N ARG A 26 -2.81 1.25 -11.51
CA ARG A 26 -3.92 1.23 -12.44
C ARG A 26 -4.94 2.31 -12.06
N PRO A 27 -5.74 2.83 -13.01
CA PRO A 27 -6.64 3.97 -12.77
C PRO A 27 -7.68 3.75 -11.66
N GLU A 28 -8.04 2.51 -11.36
CA GLU A 28 -8.99 2.13 -10.31
C GLU A 28 -8.59 2.66 -8.93
N ILE A 29 -7.30 2.95 -8.71
CA ILE A 29 -6.82 3.57 -7.48
C ILE A 29 -7.52 4.90 -7.17
N PHE A 30 -7.92 5.67 -8.19
CA PHE A 30 -8.55 6.97 -7.97
C PHE A 30 -9.92 6.82 -7.31
N GLU A 31 -10.70 5.83 -7.71
CA GLU A 31 -12.01 5.53 -7.11
C GLU A 31 -11.87 5.08 -5.65
N VAL A 32 -10.80 4.33 -5.33
CA VAL A 32 -10.48 3.93 -3.96
C VAL A 32 -10.05 5.13 -3.13
N LEU A 33 -9.16 5.97 -3.66
CA LEU A 33 -8.67 7.17 -2.96
C LEU A 33 -9.79 8.14 -2.62
N GLU A 34 -10.78 8.31 -3.52
CA GLU A 34 -11.93 9.19 -3.30
C GLU A 34 -12.75 8.81 -2.05
N ARG A 35 -12.82 7.52 -1.72
CA ARG A 35 -13.53 6.98 -0.55
C ARG A 35 -12.62 6.63 0.64
N THR A 36 -11.29 6.76 0.48
CA THR A 36 -10.33 6.38 1.52
C THR A 36 -10.42 7.39 2.67
N PRO A 37 -10.80 6.97 3.89
CA PRO A 37 -10.87 7.88 5.03
C PRO A 37 -9.46 8.33 5.46
N PRO A 38 -9.34 9.46 6.18
CA PRO A 38 -8.08 9.84 6.82
C PRO A 38 -7.59 8.74 7.77
N GLY A 39 -6.36 8.30 7.59
CA GLY A 39 -5.69 7.28 8.37
C GLY A 39 -4.67 7.87 9.34
N LYS A 40 -3.45 7.33 9.32
CA LYS A 40 -2.37 7.77 10.21
C LYS A 40 -2.06 9.25 10.02
N GLY A 41 -2.01 9.99 11.14
CA GLY A 41 -1.74 11.43 11.14
C GLY A 41 -2.90 12.30 10.63
N GLY A 42 -4.09 11.73 10.38
CA GLY A 42 -5.22 12.47 9.80
C GLY A 42 -5.08 12.74 8.31
N GLU A 43 -4.20 12.02 7.62
CA GLU A 43 -3.97 12.13 6.18
C GLU A 43 -4.64 10.97 5.42
N ILE A 44 -5.06 11.21 4.18
CA ILE A 44 -5.48 10.14 3.27
C ILE A 44 -4.22 9.40 2.80
N GLN A 45 -4.07 8.14 3.21
CA GLN A 45 -2.86 7.37 2.96
C GLN A 45 -3.01 6.52 1.69
N LEU A 46 -2.02 6.61 0.80
CA LEU A 46 -1.95 5.71 -0.37
C LEU A 46 -1.82 4.24 0.06
N THR A 47 -1.14 3.96 1.17
CA THR A 47 -0.98 2.60 1.72
C THR A 47 -2.32 1.96 2.06
N ASP A 48 -3.27 2.73 2.59
CA ASP A 48 -4.61 2.25 2.96
C ASP A 48 -5.43 1.94 1.70
N ALA A 49 -5.34 2.79 0.67
CA ALA A 49 -5.97 2.54 -0.63
C ALA A 49 -5.38 1.29 -1.32
N LEU A 50 -4.05 1.12 -1.28
CA LEU A 50 -3.39 -0.07 -1.81
C LEU A 50 -3.77 -1.33 -1.02
N GLN A 51 -3.99 -1.21 0.29
CA GLN A 51 -4.49 -2.30 1.12
C GLN A 51 -5.88 -2.75 0.67
N GLU A 52 -6.79 -1.80 0.44
CA GLU A 52 -8.13 -2.10 -0.10
C GLU A 52 -8.03 -2.79 -1.46
N LEU A 53 -7.16 -2.33 -2.37
CA LEU A 53 -6.93 -3.00 -3.66
C LEU A 53 -6.32 -4.40 -3.52
N ALA A 54 -5.51 -4.64 -2.49
CA ALA A 54 -4.86 -5.92 -2.27
C ALA A 54 -5.82 -6.98 -1.70
N THR A 55 -6.74 -6.57 -0.82
CA THR A 55 -7.69 -7.48 -0.15
C THR A 55 -9.10 -7.45 -0.73
N GLY A 56 -9.40 -6.42 -1.53
CA GLY A 56 -10.70 -6.16 -2.11
C GLY A 56 -10.98 -6.99 -3.35
N PRO A 57 -12.05 -6.64 -4.10
CA PRO A 57 -12.51 -7.48 -5.19
C PRO A 57 -11.51 -7.54 -6.36
N ASN A 58 -11.42 -8.71 -7.00
CA ASN A 58 -10.41 -9.03 -8.02
C ASN A 58 -10.44 -8.14 -9.29
N TRP A 59 -11.46 -7.28 -9.49
CA TRP A 59 -11.56 -6.44 -10.69
C TRP A 59 -10.41 -5.43 -10.81
N ALA A 60 -9.79 -5.05 -9.69
CA ALA A 60 -8.57 -4.24 -9.70
C ALA A 60 -7.29 -5.05 -9.97
N GLY A 61 -7.42 -6.34 -10.30
CA GLY A 61 -6.35 -7.26 -10.67
C GLY A 61 -5.26 -7.48 -9.62
N GLY A 62 -5.55 -7.17 -8.35
CA GLY A 62 -4.66 -7.37 -7.20
C GLY A 62 -3.45 -6.41 -7.11
N VAL A 63 -2.67 -6.58 -6.05
CA VAL A 63 -1.45 -5.78 -5.80
C VAL A 63 -0.24 -6.70 -5.73
N TYR A 64 0.82 -6.31 -6.45
CA TYR A 64 2.07 -7.06 -6.55
C TYR A 64 3.23 -6.24 -6.00
N GLY A 65 4.15 -6.92 -5.31
CA GLY A 65 5.37 -6.32 -4.80
C GLY A 65 6.55 -6.74 -5.65
N VAL A 66 7.39 -5.78 -6.04
CA VAL A 66 8.67 -6.04 -6.70
C VAL A 66 9.79 -5.76 -5.71
N VAL A 67 10.59 -6.79 -5.40
CA VAL A 67 11.77 -6.61 -4.55
C VAL A 67 12.87 -5.94 -5.36
N PHE A 68 13.04 -4.64 -5.14
CA PHE A 68 14.08 -3.86 -5.78
C PHE A 68 15.47 -4.33 -5.34
N ARG A 69 16.38 -4.47 -6.31
CA ARG A 69 17.78 -4.82 -6.07
C ARG A 69 18.66 -3.60 -6.37
N GLY A 70 19.12 -2.94 -5.31
CA GLY A 70 19.99 -1.77 -5.38
C GLY A 70 20.11 -1.12 -4.01
N ARG A 71 20.96 -0.09 -3.90
CA ARG A 71 21.03 0.73 -2.69
C ARG A 71 19.92 1.77 -2.73
N ARG A 72 19.15 1.85 -1.65
CA ARG A 72 18.19 2.93 -1.40
C ARG A 72 18.72 3.80 -0.28
N TYR A 73 18.53 5.10 -0.43
CA TYR A 73 18.68 6.08 0.64
C TYR A 73 17.29 6.65 0.89
N ASP A 74 16.92 6.80 2.16
CA ASP A 74 15.67 7.45 2.58
C ASP A 74 15.91 8.94 2.78
#